data_AF-A0A358GQ43-F1
#
_entry.id   AF-A0A358GQ43-F1
#
_cell.length_a   1.000
_cell.length_b   1.000
_cell.length_c   1.000
_cell.angle_alpha   90.00
_cell.angle_beta   90.00
_cell.angle_gamma   90.00
#
_symmetry.space_group_name_H-M   'P 1'
#
loop_
_entity.id
_entity.type
_entity.pdbx_description
1 polymer ?
#
loop_
_entity_poly.entity_id
_entity_poly.type
_entity_poly.pdbx_seq_one_letter_code
_entity_poly.pdbx_strand_id
1 'polypeptide(L)'
;MAVYQVLVVDDSAFMRKIVSDLIEADSEFKVTATASNGKEAIQKAIDLKPDIITMDVEMPEMNGLDALKSIMKQSFVPVIMLSGINEQGMKETIMALEAGAFDFIRKPSIVHDQDIAQVGKALIERMRAAMNEIKRKADREASMKKNRDEAQSKLLHQSQRVQVDPPLQDRKGLLKKTIEPAQSGTRLGSDKSESLRAKPKQPTAPLTKQNAGRLDKKPERLRDANGASDTSIDKLAKANKSTQPPKGNRLSNTSRLAEHETAAASAEPSKDSAKVIPSHKGAGGSDGSFNKLVAIGCSTGGPRALKTLLEQLPGDLPAPVIIVQHMPPNFTRSLAQRLNTFSELHVVEAEEGMVLRKGTAYIAPGGFHVKVNKTADGRFTIKLTEEEPVNGHRPSVDTMFESLLPYTSLQRHLVLLTGMGSDGARMMKKLYEAGVTSTFAENEETCVVYGMPRSAVELQCVRHLLPLQEIAPKLVQAVK
;
A
#
# COMPACT_ATOMS: atom_id res chain seq x y z
N MET A 1 7.58 28.67 7.16
CA MET A 1 6.72 27.46 7.34
C MET A 1 7.33 26.61 8.44
N ALA A 2 6.55 25.76 9.10
CA ALA A 2 7.10 24.77 10.02
C ALA A 2 7.95 23.77 9.22
N VAL A 3 9.14 23.44 9.71
CA VAL A 3 10.08 22.53 9.06
C VAL A 3 9.81 21.12 9.57
N TYR A 4 9.66 20.14 8.69
CA TYR A 4 9.42 18.76 9.05
C TYR A 4 10.70 18.10 9.59
N GLN A 5 10.59 17.46 10.75
CA GLN A 5 11.70 16.81 11.43
C GLN A 5 11.84 15.36 10.94
N VAL A 6 13.04 15.00 10.48
CA VAL A 6 13.32 13.72 9.82
C VAL A 6 14.28 12.89 10.63
N LEU A 7 13.98 11.59 10.76
CA LEU A 7 14.91 10.58 11.26
C LEU A 7 15.43 9.72 10.10
N VAL A 8 16.75 9.73 9.90
CA VAL A 8 17.42 8.92 8.87
C VAL A 8 18.02 7.66 9.49
N VAL A 9 17.62 6.49 9.01
CA VAL A 9 18.06 5.19 9.54
C VAL A 9 18.73 4.38 8.44
N ASP A 10 20.02 4.08 8.62
CA ASP A 10 20.83 3.25 7.73
C ASP A 10 22.06 2.77 8.51
N ASP A 11 22.56 1.55 8.29
CA ASP A 11 23.72 1.03 9.04
C ASP A 11 25.04 1.69 8.61
N SER A 12 25.12 2.17 7.37
CA SER A 12 26.27 2.87 6.82
C SER A 12 26.27 4.35 7.17
N ALA A 13 27.29 4.78 7.92
CA ALA A 13 27.50 6.20 8.25
C ALA A 13 27.60 7.09 7.00
N PHE A 14 28.17 6.56 5.92
CA PHE A 14 28.27 7.26 4.64
C PHE A 14 26.91 7.44 3.97
N MET A 15 26.07 6.39 3.94
CA MET A 15 24.71 6.49 3.41
C MET A 15 23.84 7.44 4.23
N ARG A 16 23.95 7.40 5.57
CA ARG A 16 23.26 8.38 6.43
C ARG A 16 23.62 9.82 6.05
N LYS A 17 24.90 10.10 5.73
CA LYS A 17 25.33 11.43 5.29
C LYS A 17 24.73 11.80 3.92
N ILE A 18 24.83 10.91 2.92
CA ILE A 18 24.24 11.15 1.59
C ILE A 18 22.73 11.43 1.69
N VAL A 19 22.00 10.53 2.34
CA VAL A 19 20.53 10.66 2.46
C VAL A 19 20.18 11.92 3.23
N SER A 20 20.93 12.27 4.28
CA SER A 20 20.71 13.52 5.01
C SER A 20 20.95 14.74 4.12
N ASP A 21 22.03 14.78 3.35
CA ASP A 21 22.34 15.90 2.45
C ASP A 21 21.28 16.06 1.36
N LEU A 22 20.76 14.94 0.81
CA LEU A 22 19.66 14.94 -0.14
C LEU A 22 18.36 15.50 0.45
N ILE A 23 18.09 15.20 1.73
CA ILE A 23 16.90 15.68 2.44
C ILE A 23 17.04 17.16 2.76
N GLU A 24 18.18 17.58 3.31
CA GLU A 24 18.44 18.96 3.76
C GLU A 24 18.68 19.95 2.60
N ALA A 25 18.84 19.46 1.37
CA ALA A 25 18.79 20.29 0.16
C ALA A 25 17.42 20.98 -0.01
N ASP A 26 16.36 20.45 0.63
CA ASP A 26 15.03 21.04 0.63
C ASP A 26 14.70 21.69 1.98
N SER A 27 14.44 22.99 1.97
CA SER A 27 14.20 23.78 3.19
C SER A 27 12.95 23.38 4.00
N GLU A 28 12.05 22.57 3.42
CA GLU A 28 10.89 22.02 4.14
C GLU A 28 11.27 20.91 5.13
N PHE A 29 12.43 20.30 4.99
CA PHE A 29 12.86 19.14 5.80
C PHE A 29 14.16 19.43 6.55
N LYS A 30 14.27 18.87 7.75
CA LYS A 30 15.48 18.94 8.58
C LYS A 30 15.76 17.59 9.21
N VAL A 31 16.98 17.09 9.09
CA VAL A 31 17.38 15.85 9.75
C VAL A 31 17.69 16.13 11.22
N THR A 32 16.81 15.69 12.10
CA THR A 32 16.97 15.91 13.56
C THR A 32 17.84 14.88 14.22
N ALA A 33 17.85 13.67 13.68
CA ALA A 33 18.64 12.57 14.20
C ALA A 33 18.89 11.54 13.11
N THR A 34 19.89 10.71 13.36
CA THR A 34 20.17 9.54 12.55
C THR A 34 20.27 8.30 13.44
N ALA A 35 20.02 7.10 12.91
CA ALA A 35 20.15 5.84 13.63
C ALA A 35 20.85 4.78 12.78
N SER A 36 21.57 3.87 13.42
CA SER A 36 22.45 2.87 12.79
C SER A 36 21.85 1.46 12.73
N ASN A 37 20.73 1.21 13.39
CA ASN A 37 20.00 -0.05 13.35
C ASN A 37 18.53 0.14 13.76
N GLY A 38 17.73 -0.92 13.62
CA GLY A 38 16.30 -0.89 13.93
C GLY A 38 15.95 -0.63 15.40
N LYS A 39 16.78 -1.06 16.37
CA LYS A 39 16.53 -0.81 17.79
C LYS A 39 16.69 0.67 18.13
N GLU A 40 17.78 1.27 17.66
CA GLU A 40 18.05 2.69 17.82
C GLU A 40 16.97 3.54 17.13
N ALA A 41 16.50 3.10 15.95
CA ALA A 41 15.41 3.75 15.22
C ALA A 41 14.11 3.77 16.02
N ILE A 42 13.71 2.65 16.64
CA ILE A 42 12.51 2.58 17.49
C ILE A 42 12.65 3.55 18.67
N GLN A 43 13.78 3.51 19.37
CA GLN A 43 14.00 4.38 20.54
C GLN A 43 13.92 5.86 20.16
N LYS A 44 14.60 6.27 19.08
CA LYS A 44 14.59 7.64 18.60
C LYS A 44 13.23 8.07 18.05
N ALA A 45 12.47 7.17 17.43
CA ALA A 45 11.11 7.47 16.99
C ALA A 45 10.19 7.81 18.16
N ILE A 46 10.33 7.11 19.30
CA ILE A 46 9.56 7.37 20.52
C ILE A 46 9.99 8.69 21.17
N ASP A 47 11.30 8.88 21.34
CA ASP A 47 11.86 10.00 22.10
C ASP A 47 11.72 11.34 21.36
N LEU A 48 12.01 11.33 20.05
CA LEU A 48 12.09 12.55 19.24
C LEU A 48 10.79 12.86 18.50
N LYS A 49 9.92 11.85 18.31
CA LYS A 49 8.66 11.96 17.54
C LYS A 49 8.86 12.67 16.20
N PRO A 50 9.72 12.15 15.31
CA PRO A 50 9.94 12.75 13.99
C PRO A 50 8.64 12.76 13.18
N ASP A 51 8.52 13.72 12.26
CA ASP A 51 7.39 13.81 11.34
C ASP A 51 7.44 12.72 10.27
N ILE A 52 8.64 12.26 9.91
CA ILE A 52 8.86 11.22 8.91
C ILE A 52 10.18 10.48 9.14
N ILE A 53 10.22 9.21 8.75
CA ILE A 53 11.40 8.35 8.88
C ILE A 53 11.79 7.83 7.49
N THR A 54 13.06 7.92 7.14
CA THR A 54 13.64 7.12 6.05
C THR A 54 14.38 5.93 6.66
N MET A 55 14.07 4.71 6.22
CA MET A 55 14.55 3.51 6.88
C MET A 55 15.13 2.51 5.88
N ASP A 56 16.40 2.19 6.05
CA ASP A 56 17.00 1.03 5.40
C ASP A 56 16.29 -0.28 5.77
N VAL A 57 16.28 -1.22 4.83
CA VAL A 57 15.71 -2.55 5.00
C VAL A 57 16.70 -3.47 5.71
N GLU A 58 17.94 -3.54 5.23
CA GLU A 58 18.93 -4.52 5.68
C GLU A 58 19.90 -3.88 6.68
N MET A 59 19.75 -4.20 7.97
CA MET A 59 20.59 -3.64 9.04
C MET A 59 20.93 -4.71 10.08
N PRO A 60 22.09 -4.59 10.78
CA PRO A 60 22.46 -5.48 11.86
C PRO A 60 21.54 -5.33 13.07
N GLU A 61 21.55 -6.33 13.96
CA GLU A 61 20.76 -6.44 15.20
C GLU A 61 19.24 -6.51 15.04
N MET A 62 18.66 -5.58 14.30
CA MET A 62 17.24 -5.51 13.95
C MET A 62 17.12 -4.84 12.59
N ASN A 63 16.52 -5.55 11.64
CA ASN A 63 16.28 -5.06 10.29
C ASN A 63 15.18 -3.97 10.26
N GLY A 64 15.07 -3.27 9.14
CA GLY A 64 14.10 -2.20 8.96
C GLY A 64 12.66 -2.67 8.97
N LEU A 65 12.38 -3.88 8.48
CA LEU A 65 11.03 -4.44 8.45
C LEU A 65 10.47 -4.68 9.85
N ASP A 66 11.26 -5.23 10.77
CA ASP A 66 10.84 -5.48 12.14
C ASP A 66 10.81 -4.19 12.97
N ALA A 67 11.71 -3.25 12.68
CA ALA A 67 11.65 -1.90 13.22
C ALA A 67 10.36 -1.18 12.82
N LEU A 68 10.01 -1.21 11.53
CA LEU A 68 8.77 -0.66 10.98
C LEU A 68 7.54 -1.24 11.68
N LYS A 69 7.42 -2.57 11.77
CA LYS A 69 6.29 -3.22 12.46
C LYS A 69 6.17 -2.77 13.91
N SER A 70 7.29 -2.52 14.58
CA SER A 70 7.33 -2.07 15.96
C SER A 70 6.89 -0.60 16.08
N ILE A 71 7.37 0.28 15.20
CA ILE A 71 6.98 1.69 15.14
C ILE A 71 5.48 1.81 14.85
N MET A 72 4.98 1.10 13.84
CA MET A 72 3.57 1.13 13.42
C MET A 72 2.59 0.68 14.52
N LYS A 73 3.04 -0.15 15.49
CA LYS A 73 2.22 -0.56 16.65
C LYS A 73 2.11 0.51 17.72
N GLN A 74 3.07 1.44 17.79
CA GLN A 74 3.16 2.42 18.87
C GLN A 74 2.67 3.80 18.44
N SER A 75 3.06 4.24 17.23
CA SER A 75 2.71 5.55 16.71
C SER A 75 2.67 5.52 15.18
N PHE A 76 1.70 6.21 14.59
CA PHE A 76 1.67 6.39 13.14
C PHE A 76 2.65 7.50 12.74
N VAL A 77 3.87 7.10 12.39
CA VAL A 77 4.85 7.96 11.72
C VAL A 77 5.05 7.38 10.31
N PRO A 78 4.93 8.18 9.23
CA PRO A 78 5.17 7.70 7.89
C PRO A 78 6.63 7.24 7.76
N VAL A 79 6.82 6.05 7.18
CA VAL A 79 8.14 5.47 6.93
C VAL A 79 8.32 5.26 5.43
N ILE A 80 9.39 5.83 4.87
CA ILE A 80 9.83 5.56 3.51
C ILE A 80 10.99 4.57 3.59
N MET A 81 10.83 3.39 3.00
CA MET A 81 11.87 2.37 3.00
C MET A 81 12.97 2.71 1.99
N LEU A 82 14.23 2.48 2.34
CA LEU A 82 15.38 2.56 1.44
C LEU A 82 15.78 1.13 1.07
N SER A 83 15.45 0.71 -0.14
CA SER A 83 15.65 -0.66 -0.60
C SER A 83 16.94 -0.80 -1.40
N GLY A 84 17.66 -1.90 -1.16
CA GLY A 84 18.69 -2.41 -2.07
C GLY A 84 18.10 -2.97 -3.37
N ILE A 85 18.99 -3.52 -4.21
CA ILE A 85 18.68 -4.13 -5.52
C ILE A 85 18.71 -5.67 -5.51
N ASN A 86 19.07 -6.28 -4.38
CA ASN A 86 19.12 -7.72 -4.23
C ASN A 86 17.70 -8.31 -4.09
N GLU A 87 17.54 -9.61 -4.36
CA GLU A 87 16.23 -10.26 -4.33
C GLU A 87 15.59 -10.26 -2.93
N GLN A 88 16.41 -10.49 -1.89
CA GLN A 88 15.96 -10.52 -0.50
C GLN A 88 15.42 -9.15 -0.04
N GLY A 89 16.17 -8.07 -0.27
CA GLY A 89 15.76 -6.71 0.06
C GLY A 89 14.53 -6.24 -0.72
N MET A 90 14.38 -6.65 -1.99
CA MET A 90 13.15 -6.39 -2.75
C MET A 90 11.93 -7.07 -2.11
N LYS A 91 12.06 -8.35 -1.74
CA LYS A 91 10.99 -9.10 -1.07
C LYS A 91 10.62 -8.48 0.28
N GLU A 92 11.61 -8.11 1.08
CA GLU A 92 11.39 -7.43 2.37
C GLU A 92 10.72 -6.06 2.20
N THR A 93 11.05 -5.32 1.15
CA THR A 93 10.39 -4.06 0.81
C THR A 93 8.91 -4.24 0.51
N ILE A 94 8.53 -5.28 -0.24
CA ILE A 94 7.11 -5.59 -0.47
C ILE A 94 6.40 -5.88 0.85
N MET A 95 7.03 -6.67 1.73
CA MET A 95 6.49 -6.95 3.06
C MET A 95 6.38 -5.69 3.92
N ALA A 96 7.30 -4.74 3.78
CA ALA A 96 7.26 -3.47 4.48
C ALA A 96 6.05 -2.62 4.04
N LEU A 97 5.79 -2.55 2.73
CA LEU A 97 4.61 -1.85 2.20
C LEU A 97 3.30 -2.50 2.68
N GLU A 98 3.24 -3.84 2.73
CA GLU A 98 2.12 -4.56 3.34
C GLU A 98 1.95 -4.25 4.84
N ALA A 99 3.05 -4.13 5.57
CA ALA A 99 3.09 -3.85 7.00
C ALA A 99 2.78 -2.38 7.36
N GLY A 100 2.63 -1.51 6.36
CA GLY A 100 2.21 -0.12 6.53
C GLY A 100 3.28 0.93 6.24
N ALA A 101 4.44 0.57 5.67
CA ALA A 101 5.34 1.58 5.11
C ALA A 101 4.59 2.45 4.10
N PHE A 102 4.90 3.74 4.10
CA PHE A 102 4.22 4.71 3.25
C PHE A 102 4.58 4.48 1.77
N ASP A 103 5.87 4.40 1.48
CA ASP A 103 6.42 4.13 0.16
C ASP A 103 7.86 3.60 0.31
N PHE A 104 8.58 3.42 -0.80
CA PHE A 104 9.99 3.10 -0.81
C PHE A 104 10.75 3.85 -1.91
N ILE A 105 12.05 3.93 -1.73
CA ILE A 105 13.04 4.45 -2.66
C ILE A 105 14.14 3.41 -2.82
N ARG A 106 14.66 3.27 -4.03
CA ARG A 106 15.90 2.51 -4.25
C ARG A 106 17.08 3.33 -3.75
N LYS A 107 18.01 2.69 -3.04
CA LYS A 107 19.25 3.35 -2.66
C LYS A 107 20.01 3.81 -3.92
N PRO A 108 20.61 5.01 -3.90
CA PRO A 108 21.36 5.53 -5.02
C PRO A 108 22.64 4.71 -5.23
N SER A 109 23.02 4.50 -6.48
CA SER A 109 24.32 3.94 -6.83
C SER A 109 25.38 5.01 -6.65
N ILE A 110 26.34 4.76 -5.75
CA ILE A 110 27.41 5.71 -5.40
C ILE A 110 28.34 6.03 -6.59
N VAL A 111 28.26 5.26 -7.68
CA VAL A 111 29.14 5.35 -8.84
C VAL A 111 28.74 6.48 -9.82
N HIS A 112 27.49 6.98 -9.76
CA HIS A 112 26.98 7.94 -10.75
C HIS A 112 26.21 9.11 -10.10
N ASP A 113 26.73 10.33 -10.22
CA ASP A 113 26.13 11.53 -9.60
C ASP A 113 24.69 11.82 -10.05
N GLN A 114 24.36 11.52 -11.32
CA GLN A 114 23.00 11.68 -11.86
C GLN A 114 21.97 10.79 -11.14
N ASP A 115 22.39 9.60 -10.69
CA ASP A 115 21.53 8.66 -9.96
C ASP A 115 21.21 9.22 -8.57
N ILE A 116 22.20 9.80 -7.88
CA ILE A 116 22.04 10.45 -6.57
C ILE A 116 21.02 11.60 -6.65
N ALA A 117 21.13 12.46 -7.66
CA ALA A 117 20.20 13.58 -7.84
C ALA A 117 18.77 13.11 -8.15
N GLN A 118 18.61 12.09 -8.99
CA GLN A 118 17.31 11.52 -9.33
C GLN A 118 16.65 10.87 -8.11
N VAL A 119 17.43 10.11 -7.33
CA VAL A 119 16.96 9.50 -6.07
C VAL A 119 16.58 10.56 -5.05
N GLY A 120 17.37 11.63 -4.91
CA GLY A 120 17.04 12.76 -4.05
C GLY A 120 15.71 13.40 -4.40
N LYS A 121 15.48 13.70 -5.68
CA LYS A 121 14.19 14.25 -6.15
C LYS A 121 13.03 13.30 -5.83
N ALA A 122 13.19 12.01 -6.11
CA ALA A 122 12.17 10.99 -5.87
C ALA A 122 11.86 10.79 -4.38
N LEU A 123 12.87 10.92 -3.52
CA LEU A 123 12.74 10.84 -2.07
C LEU A 123 11.95 12.03 -1.54
N ILE A 124 12.33 13.25 -1.90
CA ILE A 124 11.63 14.47 -1.49
C ILE A 124 10.18 14.48 -1.95
N GLU A 125 9.90 14.01 -3.18
CA GLU A 125 8.53 13.90 -3.70
C GLU A 125 7.66 12.99 -2.82
N ARG A 126 8.16 11.82 -2.42
CA ARG A 126 7.45 10.90 -1.51
C ARG A 126 7.30 11.45 -0.11
N MET A 127 8.31 12.14 0.41
CA MET A 127 8.23 12.79 1.72
C MET A 127 7.16 13.87 1.73
N ARG A 128 7.11 14.73 0.70
CA ARG A 128 6.03 15.72 0.53
C ARG A 128 4.66 15.06 0.42
N ALA A 129 4.54 13.98 -0.35
CA ALA A 129 3.29 13.23 -0.47
C ALA A 129 2.81 12.71 0.89
N ALA A 130 3.71 12.15 1.69
CA ALA A 130 3.40 11.70 3.05
C ALA A 130 2.93 12.83 3.95
N MET A 131 3.66 13.95 3.98
CA MET A 131 3.31 15.08 4.84
C MET A 131 2.00 15.76 4.42
N ASN A 132 1.76 15.90 3.12
CA ASN A 132 0.51 16.45 2.60
C ASN A 132 -0.68 15.57 2.97
N GLU A 133 -0.53 14.25 2.93
CA GLU A 133 -1.59 13.35 3.33
C GLU A 133 -1.90 13.43 4.82
N ILE A 134 -0.87 13.50 5.67
CA ILE A 134 -1.05 13.65 7.13
C ILE A 134 -1.80 14.95 7.43
N LYS A 135 -1.37 16.05 6.81
CA LYS A 135 -2.03 17.35 6.94
C LYS A 135 -3.49 17.27 6.50
N ARG A 136 -3.75 16.65 5.35
CA ARG A 136 -5.10 16.48 4.80
C ARG A 136 -6.00 15.68 5.75
N LYS A 137 -5.49 14.59 6.32
CA LYS A 137 -6.23 13.78 7.31
C LYS A 137 -6.55 14.58 8.57
N ALA A 138 -5.60 15.37 9.08
CA ALA A 138 -5.80 16.25 10.22
C ALA A 138 -6.85 17.36 9.93
N ASP A 139 -6.77 18.02 8.78
CA ASP A 139 -7.72 19.06 8.35
C ASP A 139 -9.15 18.50 8.23
N ARG A 140 -9.28 17.28 7.71
CA ARG A 140 -10.56 16.57 7.62
C ARG A 140 -11.12 16.24 9.00
N GLU A 141 -10.31 15.69 9.90
CA GLU A 141 -10.74 15.40 11.27
C GLU A 141 -11.18 16.67 12.02
N ALA A 142 -10.46 17.78 11.82
CA ALA A 142 -10.81 19.08 12.39
C ALA A 142 -12.15 19.60 11.84
N SER A 143 -12.37 19.53 10.52
CA SER A 143 -13.63 19.96 9.90
C SER A 143 -14.82 19.09 10.32
N MET A 144 -14.64 17.78 10.41
CA MET A 144 -15.64 16.83 10.91
C MET A 144 -16.03 17.13 12.36
N LYS A 145 -15.04 17.39 13.22
CA LYS A 145 -15.28 17.77 14.62
C LYS A 145 -16.06 19.07 14.72
N LYS A 146 -15.69 20.10 13.94
CA LYS A 146 -16.41 21.37 13.88
C LYS A 146 -17.88 21.19 13.46
N ASN A 147 -18.13 20.41 12.42
CA ASN A 147 -19.49 20.14 11.95
C ASN A 147 -20.32 19.39 13.00
N ARG A 148 -19.72 18.45 13.73
CA ARG A 148 -20.37 17.72 14.82
C ARG A 148 -20.73 18.66 15.99
N ASP A 149 -19.80 19.52 16.38
CA ASP A 149 -20.01 20.49 17.47
C ASP A 149 -21.11 21.51 17.10
N GLU A 150 -21.14 21.97 15.84
CA GLU A 150 -22.20 22.85 15.32
C GLU A 150 -23.57 22.16 15.28
N ALA A 151 -23.64 20.91 14.83
CA ALA A 151 -24.87 20.13 14.83
C ALA A 151 -25.40 19.90 16.25
N GLN A 152 -24.52 19.59 17.19
CA GLN A 152 -24.87 19.37 18.59
C GLN A 152 -25.33 20.67 19.28
N SER A 153 -24.69 21.80 18.99
CA SER A 153 -25.11 23.12 19.47
C SER A 153 -26.49 23.54 18.94
N LYS A 154 -26.80 23.25 17.68
CA LYS A 154 -28.12 23.49 17.07
C LYS A 154 -29.23 22.63 17.71
N LEU A 155 -28.93 21.36 18.01
CA LEU A 155 -29.85 20.44 18.72
C LEU A 155 -30.12 20.89 20.17
N LEU A 156 -29.10 21.38 20.88
CA LEU A 156 -29.25 21.95 22.23
C LEU A 156 -30.10 23.23 22.23
N HIS A 157 -29.90 24.13 21.25
CA HIS A 157 -30.69 25.35 21.11
C HIS A 157 -32.16 25.09 20.70
N GLN A 158 -32.43 24.04 19.91
CA GLN A 158 -33.80 23.62 19.61
C GLN A 158 -34.51 23.02 20.83
N SER A 159 -33.79 22.27 21.67
CA SER A 159 -34.35 21.65 22.87
C SER A 159 -34.70 22.67 23.96
N GLN A 160 -33.97 23.79 24.04
CA GLN A 160 -34.23 24.88 24.99
C GLN A 160 -35.39 25.80 24.59
N ARG A 161 -35.84 25.80 23.32
CA ARG A 161 -36.98 26.62 22.85
C ARG A 161 -38.36 25.99 23.11
N VAL A 162 -38.42 24.74 23.57
CA VAL A 162 -39.68 24.00 23.80
C VAL A 162 -40.20 24.11 25.24
N GLN A 163 -39.54 24.85 26.14
CA GLN A 163 -39.99 25.04 27.53
C GLN A 163 -40.27 26.52 27.86
N VAL A 164 -41.36 27.07 27.33
CA VAL A 164 -42.06 28.20 27.96
C VAL A 164 -43.56 28.06 27.65
N ASP A 165 -44.28 27.26 28.43
CA ASP A 165 -45.74 27.41 28.50
C ASP A 165 -46.06 28.67 29.35
N PRO A 166 -46.94 29.57 28.89
CA PRO A 166 -47.28 30.76 29.67
C PRO A 166 -48.16 30.41 30.89
N PRO A 167 -48.08 31.17 31.99
CA PRO A 167 -48.83 30.87 33.20
C PRO A 167 -50.32 31.14 33.01
N LEU A 168 -51.15 30.21 33.48
CA LEU A 168 -52.59 30.35 33.62
C LEU A 168 -52.91 31.52 34.56
N GLN A 169 -53.50 32.59 34.03
CA GLN A 169 -54.12 33.65 34.83
C GLN A 169 -55.62 33.81 34.49
N ASP A 170 -56.39 33.62 35.55
CA ASP A 170 -57.77 34.05 35.85
C ASP A 170 -58.66 34.54 34.69
N ARG A 171 -59.60 33.68 34.28
CA ARG A 171 -60.87 34.12 33.68
C ARG A 171 -61.95 34.18 34.76
N LYS A 172 -62.04 35.32 35.45
CA LYS A 172 -63.27 35.74 36.14
C LYS A 172 -63.95 36.85 35.35
N GLY A 173 -65.17 36.58 34.92
CA GLY A 173 -66.15 37.59 34.51
C GLY A 173 -66.51 37.58 33.03
N LEU A 174 -67.55 36.84 32.65
CA LEU A 174 -68.82 37.45 32.23
C LEU A 174 -69.88 36.35 32.04
N LEU A 175 -70.84 36.31 32.96
CA LEU A 175 -72.12 35.63 32.82
C LEU A 175 -73.13 36.64 32.24
N LYS A 176 -73.77 36.35 31.11
CA LYS A 176 -75.22 36.06 31.02
C LYS A 176 -75.78 36.02 29.59
N LYS A 177 -76.58 34.95 29.40
CA LYS A 177 -77.79 34.77 28.57
C LYS A 177 -77.61 34.85 27.04
N THR A 178 -78.02 33.82 26.30
CA THR A 178 -79.44 33.58 25.98
C THR A 178 -79.72 32.10 25.61
N ILE A 179 -80.96 31.69 25.88
CA ILE A 179 -81.64 30.38 25.77
C ILE A 179 -81.95 30.11 24.26
N GLU A 180 -81.81 28.89 23.70
CA GLU A 180 -82.90 27.90 23.43
C GLU A 180 -82.43 26.73 22.50
N PRO A 181 -83.19 25.61 22.34
CA PRO A 181 -82.66 24.25 22.49
C PRO A 181 -82.63 23.33 21.23
N ALA A 182 -81.81 22.27 21.37
CA ALA A 182 -81.92 20.85 20.97
C ALA A 182 -82.70 20.38 19.72
N GLN A 183 -82.04 19.56 18.89
CA GLN A 183 -82.51 18.27 18.32
C GLN A 183 -81.26 17.38 17.99
N SER A 184 -80.99 16.31 18.75
CA SER A 184 -81.35 14.90 18.52
C SER A 184 -80.79 14.24 17.25
N GLY A 185 -79.91 13.23 17.43
CA GLY A 185 -79.40 12.39 16.34
C GLY A 185 -78.42 11.31 16.79
N THR A 186 -78.93 10.27 17.46
CA THR A 186 -78.46 8.87 17.58
C THR A 186 -77.56 8.37 16.43
N ARG A 187 -76.50 7.54 16.59
CA ARG A 187 -76.36 6.16 17.12
C ARG A 187 -74.84 5.82 17.12
N LEU A 188 -74.26 5.23 18.17
CA LEU A 188 -73.94 3.77 18.35
C LEU A 188 -73.11 3.16 17.21
N GLY A 189 -71.99 2.46 17.41
CA GLY A 189 -71.39 1.85 18.60
C GLY A 189 -69.87 1.63 18.41
N SER A 190 -69.11 1.49 19.50
CA SER A 190 -68.68 0.21 20.11
C SER A 190 -67.68 -0.56 19.22
N ASP A 191 -66.53 -1.03 19.70
CA ASP A 191 -66.02 -1.15 21.05
C ASP A 191 -64.51 -1.47 20.96
N LYS A 192 -63.75 -0.95 21.93
CA LYS A 192 -62.70 -1.59 22.74
C LYS A 192 -61.54 -2.34 22.08
N SER A 193 -60.30 -1.88 22.32
CA SER A 193 -59.45 -2.15 23.52
C SER A 193 -58.75 -3.51 23.38
N GLU A 194 -57.51 -3.77 23.77
CA GLU A 194 -56.53 -3.19 24.69
C GLU A 194 -55.17 -3.83 24.29
N SER A 195 -54.06 -3.09 24.27
CA SER A 195 -53.07 -3.05 25.36
C SER A 195 -52.59 -4.43 25.85
N LEU A 196 -51.27 -4.69 25.80
CA LEU A 196 -50.44 -4.95 26.99
C LEU A 196 -48.96 -5.27 26.62
N ARG A 197 -48.12 -4.26 26.82
CA ARG A 197 -46.81 -4.24 27.53
C ARG A 197 -46.12 -5.58 27.89
N ALA A 198 -44.84 -5.76 27.51
CA ALA A 198 -43.72 -6.17 28.39
C ALA A 198 -42.35 -6.27 27.65
N LYS A 199 -41.29 -5.72 28.27
CA LYS A 199 -39.84 -6.03 28.11
C LYS A 199 -39.36 -6.58 29.48
N PRO A 200 -38.09 -7.03 29.69
CA PRO A 200 -37.12 -7.80 28.89
C PRO A 200 -36.58 -9.02 29.69
N LYS A 201 -35.66 -9.85 29.13
CA LYS A 201 -34.68 -10.64 29.93
C LYS A 201 -33.54 -11.24 29.08
N GLN A 202 -32.31 -10.98 29.49
CA GLN A 202 -31.08 -11.72 29.15
C GLN A 202 -31.06 -13.09 29.87
N PRO A 203 -30.17 -14.00 29.42
CA PRO A 203 -29.43 -14.82 30.37
C PRO A 203 -27.91 -14.80 30.18
N THR A 204 -27.23 -14.86 31.32
CA THR A 204 -25.79 -14.94 31.60
C THR A 204 -25.25 -16.38 31.60
N ALA A 205 -24.03 -16.58 31.04
CA ALA A 205 -22.85 -17.40 31.44
C ALA A 205 -23.03 -18.88 31.94
N PRO A 206 -22.00 -19.77 31.87
CA PRO A 206 -20.82 -19.64 32.74
C PRO A 206 -19.44 -20.07 32.17
N LEU A 207 -18.40 -19.57 32.85
CA LEU A 207 -16.98 -19.90 32.78
C LEU A 207 -16.65 -21.23 33.49
N THR A 208 -15.62 -21.93 33.02
CA THR A 208 -14.91 -23.00 33.76
C THR A 208 -13.41 -22.69 33.83
N LYS A 209 -12.86 -22.75 35.04
CA LYS A 209 -11.43 -22.65 35.41
C LYS A 209 -10.86 -24.04 35.74
N GLN A 210 -9.53 -24.10 35.80
CA GLN A 210 -8.59 -25.13 36.33
C GLN A 210 -7.83 -25.86 35.20
N ASN A 211 -6.50 -25.98 35.20
CA ASN A 211 -5.57 -26.19 36.32
C ASN A 211 -4.16 -25.59 36.09
N ALA A 212 -3.52 -25.24 37.20
CA ALA A 212 -2.09 -24.99 37.33
C ALA A 212 -1.37 -26.31 37.66
N GLY A 213 -0.18 -26.51 37.10
CA GLY A 213 0.75 -27.59 37.45
C GLY A 213 2.15 -27.03 37.59
N ARG A 214 2.64 -26.99 38.83
CA ARG A 214 3.97 -26.55 39.28
C ARG A 214 4.76 -27.82 39.65
N LEU A 215 5.98 -27.97 39.15
CA LEU A 215 6.94 -28.96 39.64
C LEU A 215 8.31 -28.27 39.81
N ASP A 216 8.77 -28.24 41.05
CA ASP A 216 10.10 -27.86 41.50
C ASP A 216 11.06 -29.06 41.42
N LYS A 217 12.33 -28.84 41.00
CA LYS A 217 13.60 -29.25 41.69
C LYS A 217 14.83 -29.17 40.75
N LYS A 218 15.63 -28.11 40.94
CA LYS A 218 17.08 -28.04 41.33
C LYS A 218 18.18 -28.92 40.64
N PRO A 219 19.49 -28.62 40.81
CA PRO A 219 20.39 -28.33 39.69
C PRO A 219 21.63 -29.26 39.60
N GLU A 220 22.35 -29.23 38.49
CA GLU A 220 23.72 -29.77 38.42
C GLU A 220 24.73 -28.69 38.00
N ARG A 221 25.69 -28.46 38.91
CA ARG A 221 27.02 -27.90 38.65
C ARG A 221 28.01 -29.06 38.74
N LEU A 222 28.95 -29.13 37.80
CA LEU A 222 30.32 -29.64 37.92
C LEU A 222 31.14 -28.83 36.89
N ARG A 223 32.01 -27.91 37.32
CA ARG A 223 33.47 -28.06 37.55
C ARG A 223 34.22 -28.51 36.30
N ASP A 224 35.43 -28.08 35.95
CA ASP A 224 36.41 -27.05 36.33
C ASP A 224 37.55 -27.25 35.30
N ALA A 225 38.24 -26.17 34.87
CA ALA A 225 39.67 -26.10 34.51
C ALA A 225 39.94 -24.74 33.80
N ASN A 226 40.55 -23.74 34.47
CA ASN A 226 42.01 -23.47 34.52
C ASN A 226 42.67 -23.35 33.13
N GLY A 227 43.44 -22.31 32.77
CA GLY A 227 43.98 -21.11 33.45
C GLY A 227 44.08 -19.93 32.43
N ALA A 228 44.23 -18.65 32.81
CA ALA A 228 45.46 -18.02 33.34
C ALA A 228 46.70 -18.49 32.57
N SER A 229 47.57 -17.69 31.95
CA SER A 229 47.98 -16.28 31.99
C SER A 229 48.70 -16.05 30.63
N ASP A 230 49.01 -14.87 30.12
CA ASP A 230 50.02 -13.97 30.64
C ASP A 230 50.14 -12.72 29.75
N THR A 231 50.59 -11.67 30.41
CA THR A 231 50.81 -10.30 30.02
C THR A 231 52.15 -10.04 29.30
N SER A 232 52.26 -8.81 28.76
CA SER A 232 53.50 -8.01 28.58
C SER A 232 54.11 -8.00 27.17
N ILE A 233 54.00 -6.91 26.40
CA ILE A 233 54.76 -5.62 26.41
C ILE A 233 56.12 -5.72 25.67
N ASP A 234 56.23 -4.99 24.55
CA ASP A 234 57.32 -4.04 24.15
C ASP A 234 57.32 -3.86 22.61
N LYS A 235 56.95 -2.71 22.05
CA LYS A 235 57.70 -1.44 21.81
C LYS A 235 59.00 -1.58 21.02
N LEU A 236 59.00 -0.96 19.81
CA LEU A 236 60.05 -0.15 19.14
C LEU A 236 59.48 0.23 17.73
N ALA A 237 59.09 1.47 17.42
CA ALA A 237 59.90 2.63 16.95
C ALA A 237 60.96 2.22 15.90
N LYS A 238 61.16 2.84 14.71
CA LYS A 238 60.86 4.18 14.17
C LYS A 238 61.22 4.19 12.65
N ALA A 239 60.55 5.07 11.90
CA ALA A 239 61.07 5.98 10.86
C ALA A 239 61.45 5.54 9.42
N ASN A 240 60.62 6.04 8.48
CA ASN A 240 60.89 6.93 7.32
C ASN A 240 61.59 6.49 6.00
N LYS A 241 60.82 6.75 4.92
CA LYS A 241 61.11 7.47 3.66
C LYS A 241 61.79 6.77 2.45
N SER A 242 60.95 6.65 1.41
CA SER A 242 61.04 7.29 0.07
C SER A 242 61.61 6.54 -1.15
N THR A 243 60.89 6.77 -2.26
CA THR A 243 61.25 6.85 -3.70
C THR A 243 61.56 5.57 -4.52
N GLN A 244 60.55 5.14 -5.29
CA GLN A 244 60.43 5.04 -6.77
C GLN A 244 61.61 4.57 -7.69
N PRO A 245 61.31 4.09 -8.94
CA PRO A 245 61.82 2.82 -9.50
C PRO A 245 62.72 2.99 -10.76
N PRO A 246 63.09 1.89 -11.44
CA PRO A 246 63.31 1.91 -12.90
C PRO A 246 62.47 0.82 -13.60
N LYS A 247 61.69 1.16 -14.64
CA LYS A 247 62.05 1.40 -16.06
C LYS A 247 62.31 0.11 -16.86
N GLY A 248 61.37 -0.16 -17.77
CA GLY A 248 61.56 -1.05 -18.92
C GLY A 248 62.12 -0.33 -20.15
N ASN A 249 62.59 -1.15 -21.09
CA ASN A 249 62.78 -0.95 -22.53
C ASN A 249 63.32 -2.32 -23.02
N ARG A 250 62.99 -2.89 -24.18
CA ARG A 250 62.55 -2.33 -25.45
C ARG A 250 62.22 -3.49 -26.43
N LEU A 251 61.46 -3.16 -27.49
CA LEU A 251 61.44 -3.75 -28.85
C LEU A 251 60.68 -5.10 -29.02
N SER A 252 59.47 -5.11 -29.58
CA SER A 252 59.09 -5.00 -31.01
C SER A 252 59.39 -6.24 -31.86
N ASN A 253 58.36 -7.01 -32.23
CA ASN A 253 58.06 -7.28 -33.64
C ASN A 253 56.73 -8.01 -33.83
N THR A 254 56.10 -7.66 -34.94
CA THR A 254 54.85 -8.13 -35.52
C THR A 254 54.99 -9.51 -36.18
N SER A 255 53.96 -10.37 -36.12
CA SER A 255 53.45 -11.14 -37.27
C SER A 255 52.18 -11.93 -36.93
N ARG A 256 51.29 -11.99 -37.94
CA ARG A 256 50.01 -12.72 -38.00
C ARG A 256 50.24 -14.24 -38.09
N LEU A 257 49.28 -15.04 -37.59
CA LEU A 257 48.41 -15.98 -38.35
C LEU A 257 47.90 -17.16 -37.49
N ALA A 258 46.66 -17.56 -37.81
CA ALA A 258 46.05 -18.89 -37.71
C ALA A 258 45.46 -19.38 -36.37
N GLU A 259 44.12 -19.33 -36.31
CA GLU A 259 43.20 -20.46 -36.16
C GLU A 259 43.58 -21.62 -35.21
N HIS A 260 42.74 -21.84 -34.20
CA HIS A 260 42.19 -23.17 -33.92
C HIS A 260 40.91 -23.07 -33.05
N GLU A 261 39.83 -23.65 -33.57
CA GLU A 261 38.63 -24.04 -32.81
C GLU A 261 39.00 -25.03 -31.69
N THR A 262 38.26 -24.99 -30.58
CA THR A 262 37.72 -26.21 -29.95
C THR A 262 36.62 -25.88 -28.93
N ALA A 263 35.42 -26.34 -29.29
CA ALA A 263 34.38 -27.00 -28.51
C ALA A 263 34.08 -26.62 -27.03
N ALA A 264 32.79 -26.37 -26.86
CA ALA A 264 31.98 -26.33 -25.66
C ALA A 264 32.16 -27.50 -24.67
N ALA A 265 32.01 -27.19 -23.38
CA ALA A 265 31.53 -28.11 -22.36
C ALA A 265 30.45 -27.42 -21.51
N SER A 266 29.21 -27.84 -21.77
CA SER A 266 27.97 -27.53 -21.06
C SER A 266 27.93 -28.22 -19.69
N ALA A 267 27.59 -27.46 -18.64
CA ALA A 267 27.29 -27.97 -17.31
C ALA A 267 25.76 -27.93 -17.09
N GLU A 268 25.16 -29.10 -16.89
CA GLU A 268 23.75 -29.28 -16.53
C GLU A 268 23.49 -28.88 -15.06
N PRO A 269 22.31 -28.32 -14.72
CA PRO A 269 21.91 -28.13 -13.33
C PRO A 269 21.23 -29.39 -12.76
N SER A 270 21.64 -29.73 -11.55
CA SER A 270 21.19 -30.90 -10.79
C SER A 270 19.74 -30.78 -10.30
N LYS A 271 19.01 -31.88 -10.45
CA LYS A 271 17.70 -32.17 -9.85
C LYS A 271 17.89 -32.54 -8.37
N ASP A 272 17.33 -31.78 -7.44
CA ASP A 272 16.58 -32.32 -6.30
C ASP A 272 15.89 -31.22 -5.49
N SER A 273 14.85 -31.60 -4.74
CA SER A 273 13.96 -30.81 -3.87
C SER A 273 12.65 -30.28 -4.50
N ALA A 274 11.86 -31.22 -5.01
CA ALA A 274 10.40 -31.08 -5.06
C ALA A 274 9.84 -31.07 -3.64
N LYS A 275 9.55 -29.89 -3.10
CA LYS A 275 8.74 -29.72 -1.89
C LYS A 275 7.31 -29.36 -2.28
N VAL A 276 6.40 -30.24 -1.87
CA VAL A 276 4.95 -30.26 -2.10
C VAL A 276 4.30 -28.88 -1.96
N ILE A 277 3.78 -28.35 -3.06
CA ILE A 277 2.91 -27.16 -3.10
C ILE A 277 1.47 -27.64 -2.85
N PRO A 278 0.67 -27.01 -1.98
CA PRO A 278 -0.71 -27.39 -1.78
C PRO A 278 -1.51 -27.20 -3.07
N SER A 279 -2.06 -28.29 -3.57
CA SER A 279 -2.90 -28.38 -4.76
C SER A 279 -4.31 -27.89 -4.46
N HIS A 280 -4.57 -26.58 -4.53
CA HIS A 280 -5.90 -25.99 -4.76
C HIS A 280 -5.76 -24.50 -5.15
N LYS A 281 -5.54 -24.20 -6.43
CA LYS A 281 -5.93 -22.90 -7.06
C LYS A 281 -6.40 -23.22 -8.48
N GLY A 282 -7.60 -22.76 -8.85
CA GLY A 282 -8.39 -23.24 -9.99
C GLY A 282 -7.64 -23.30 -11.32
N ALA A 283 -7.07 -24.46 -11.63
CA ALA A 283 -6.62 -24.78 -12.98
C ALA A 283 -7.85 -25.20 -13.80
N GLY A 284 -8.36 -24.28 -14.62
CA GLY A 284 -9.47 -24.61 -15.53
C GLY A 284 -10.24 -23.45 -16.17
N GLY A 285 -9.64 -22.26 -16.36
CA GLY A 285 -10.25 -21.24 -17.21
C GLY A 285 -10.14 -21.65 -18.69
N SER A 286 -11.26 -21.96 -19.34
CA SER A 286 -11.39 -22.26 -20.78
C SER A 286 -10.48 -21.35 -21.64
N ASP A 287 -9.75 -21.93 -22.59
CA ASP A 287 -8.81 -21.23 -23.47
C ASP A 287 -9.39 -19.92 -24.05
N GLY A 288 -8.75 -18.79 -23.71
CA GLY A 288 -8.78 -17.49 -24.40
C GLY A 288 -10.12 -16.76 -24.57
N SER A 289 -11.26 -17.41 -24.37
CA SER A 289 -12.58 -16.85 -24.65
C SER A 289 -13.20 -16.26 -23.37
N PHE A 290 -13.25 -14.94 -23.33
CA PHE A 290 -13.94 -14.17 -22.31
C PHE A 290 -14.61 -12.96 -22.96
N ASN A 291 -15.66 -12.46 -22.32
CA ASN A 291 -16.33 -11.22 -22.71
C ASN A 291 -16.22 -10.13 -21.64
N LYS A 292 -15.55 -10.42 -20.51
CA LYS A 292 -15.36 -9.53 -19.37
C LYS A 292 -13.87 -9.37 -19.08
N LEU A 293 -13.42 -8.16 -18.73
CA LEU A 293 -12.03 -7.86 -18.37
C LEU A 293 -11.99 -6.84 -17.23
N VAL A 294 -11.13 -7.09 -16.24
CA VAL A 294 -10.87 -6.15 -15.15
C VAL A 294 -9.50 -5.50 -15.36
N ALA A 295 -9.42 -4.18 -15.25
CA ALA A 295 -8.16 -3.43 -15.31
C ALA A 295 -8.01 -2.54 -14.07
N ILE A 296 -6.89 -2.67 -13.37
CA ILE A 296 -6.63 -2.06 -12.07
C ILE A 296 -5.39 -1.16 -12.15
N GLY A 297 -5.49 0.07 -11.67
CA GLY A 297 -4.37 1.00 -11.53
C GLY A 297 -4.14 1.40 -10.08
N CYS A 298 -2.88 1.45 -9.65
CA CYS A 298 -2.48 1.83 -8.29
C CYS A 298 -1.03 2.35 -8.21
N SER A 299 -0.70 3.06 -7.13
CA SER A 299 0.65 3.62 -6.90
C SER A 299 1.02 3.53 -5.41
N THR A 300 1.34 4.63 -4.72
CA THR A 300 1.65 4.66 -3.28
C THR A 300 0.53 4.05 -2.44
N GLY A 301 0.87 3.11 -1.57
CA GLY A 301 -0.08 2.27 -0.80
C GLY A 301 -0.69 1.11 -1.59
N GLY A 302 -0.40 1.02 -2.90
CA GLY A 302 -0.99 0.04 -3.80
C GLY A 302 -0.70 -1.43 -3.45
N PRO A 303 0.50 -1.86 -3.02
CA PRO A 303 0.73 -3.25 -2.60
C PRO A 303 -0.20 -3.72 -1.48
N ARG A 304 -0.45 -2.87 -0.48
CA ARG A 304 -1.40 -3.15 0.60
C ARG A 304 -2.85 -3.19 0.09
N ALA A 305 -3.20 -2.26 -0.80
CA ALA A 305 -4.53 -2.21 -1.41
C ALA A 305 -4.81 -3.44 -2.28
N LEU A 306 -3.85 -3.83 -3.13
CA LEU A 306 -3.92 -5.01 -3.97
C LEU A 306 -4.01 -6.29 -3.16
N LYS A 307 -3.23 -6.44 -2.08
CA LYS A 307 -3.38 -7.58 -1.17
C LYS A 307 -4.81 -7.70 -0.66
N THR A 308 -5.36 -6.62 -0.11
CA THR A 308 -6.72 -6.59 0.46
C THR A 308 -7.79 -6.90 -0.59
N LEU A 309 -7.61 -6.39 -1.81
CA LEU A 309 -8.55 -6.59 -2.92
C LEU A 309 -8.49 -8.03 -3.44
N LEU A 310 -7.30 -8.53 -3.79
CA LEU A 310 -7.12 -9.84 -4.41
C LEU A 310 -7.39 -11.00 -3.45
N GLU A 311 -7.19 -10.81 -2.14
CA GLU A 311 -7.59 -11.78 -1.11
C GLU A 311 -9.10 -12.09 -1.11
N GLN A 312 -9.91 -11.17 -1.64
CA GLN A 312 -11.37 -11.29 -1.68
C GLN A 312 -11.92 -11.62 -3.07
N LEU A 313 -11.06 -11.72 -4.09
CA LEU A 313 -11.49 -12.13 -5.43
C LEU A 313 -11.44 -13.66 -5.55
N PRO A 314 -12.53 -14.29 -6.02
CA PRO A 314 -12.60 -15.74 -6.10
C PRO A 314 -11.76 -16.27 -7.26
N GLY A 315 -11.18 -17.47 -7.11
CA GLY A 315 -10.34 -18.09 -8.14
C GLY A 315 -11.08 -18.39 -9.46
N ASP A 316 -12.40 -18.50 -9.42
CA ASP A 316 -13.29 -18.76 -10.56
C ASP A 316 -13.78 -17.47 -11.26
N LEU A 317 -13.19 -16.31 -10.96
CA LEU A 317 -13.60 -15.03 -11.55
C LEU A 317 -13.67 -15.14 -13.09
N PRO A 318 -14.82 -14.86 -13.72
CA PRO A 318 -15.04 -15.11 -15.16
C PRO A 318 -14.38 -14.06 -16.06
N ALA A 319 -13.27 -13.45 -15.63
CA ALA A 319 -12.53 -12.41 -16.33
C ALA A 319 -11.02 -12.51 -16.02
N PRO A 320 -10.12 -12.18 -16.97
CA PRO A 320 -8.75 -11.82 -16.64
C PRO A 320 -8.70 -10.48 -15.89
N VAL A 321 -7.69 -10.33 -15.04
CA VAL A 321 -7.40 -9.09 -14.31
C VAL A 321 -6.04 -8.57 -14.75
N ILE A 322 -5.94 -7.32 -15.20
CA ILE A 322 -4.67 -6.68 -15.55
C ILE A 322 -4.41 -5.57 -14.56
N ILE A 323 -3.19 -5.50 -14.02
CA ILE A 323 -2.85 -4.62 -12.92
C ILE A 323 -1.60 -3.83 -13.28
N VAL A 324 -1.72 -2.51 -13.26
CA VAL A 324 -0.58 -1.60 -13.25
C VAL A 324 -0.39 -1.06 -11.85
N GLN A 325 0.77 -1.37 -11.29
CA GLN A 325 1.29 -0.79 -10.06
C GLN A 325 2.54 0.00 -10.41
N HIS A 326 2.59 1.28 -10.05
CA HIS A 326 3.80 2.10 -10.25
C HIS A 326 4.92 1.60 -9.35
N MET A 327 5.78 0.76 -9.90
CA MET A 327 6.95 0.22 -9.23
C MET A 327 8.13 0.14 -10.20
N PRO A 328 9.36 0.37 -9.72
CA PRO A 328 10.57 0.16 -10.50
C PRO A 328 10.69 -1.29 -11.02
N PRO A 329 11.55 -1.55 -12.02
CA PRO A 329 11.85 -2.90 -12.51
C PRO A 329 12.19 -3.91 -11.40
N ASN A 330 12.06 -5.21 -11.63
CA ASN A 330 12.40 -6.27 -10.66
C ASN A 330 11.51 -6.37 -9.39
N PHE A 331 10.93 -5.27 -8.89
CA PHE A 331 10.04 -5.32 -7.73
C PHE A 331 8.65 -5.86 -8.08
N THR A 332 8.21 -5.70 -9.32
CA THR A 332 6.92 -6.17 -9.84
C THR A 332 6.80 -7.69 -9.80
N ARG A 333 7.89 -8.41 -10.08
CA ARG A 333 7.97 -9.87 -9.95
C ARG A 333 7.78 -10.32 -8.51
N SER A 334 8.51 -9.71 -7.56
CA SER A 334 8.38 -10.02 -6.13
C SER A 334 6.97 -9.72 -5.63
N LEU A 335 6.35 -8.64 -6.09
CA LEU A 335 4.95 -8.32 -5.78
C LEU A 335 4.00 -9.39 -6.33
N ALA A 336 4.13 -9.79 -7.60
CA ALA A 336 3.28 -10.81 -8.20
C ALA A 336 3.38 -12.15 -7.45
N GLN A 337 4.59 -12.61 -7.16
CA GLN A 337 4.82 -13.83 -6.37
C GLN A 337 4.18 -13.74 -4.99
N ARG A 338 4.32 -12.60 -4.31
CA ARG A 338 3.74 -12.36 -3.00
C ARG A 338 2.21 -12.38 -3.03
N LEU A 339 1.59 -11.65 -3.94
CA LEU A 339 0.12 -11.63 -4.12
C LEU A 339 -0.42 -13.02 -4.49
N ASN A 340 0.32 -13.79 -5.30
CA ASN A 340 -0.02 -15.16 -5.66
C ASN A 340 -0.09 -16.10 -4.43
N THR A 341 0.54 -15.76 -3.30
CA THR A 341 0.44 -16.57 -2.07
C THR A 341 -0.91 -16.42 -1.38
N PHE A 342 -1.54 -15.23 -1.45
CA PHE A 342 -2.77 -14.91 -0.72
C PHE A 342 -4.04 -14.93 -1.57
N SER A 343 -3.91 -14.72 -2.89
CA SER A 343 -5.02 -14.65 -3.83
C SER A 343 -5.49 -16.05 -4.26
N GLU A 344 -6.80 -16.28 -4.43
CA GLU A 344 -7.29 -17.49 -5.11
C GLU A 344 -7.06 -17.45 -6.62
N LEU A 345 -7.02 -16.25 -7.21
CA LEU A 345 -6.59 -16.05 -8.60
C LEU A 345 -5.12 -16.46 -8.75
N HIS A 346 -4.77 -16.96 -9.94
CA HIS A 346 -3.39 -17.12 -10.32
C HIS A 346 -2.77 -15.74 -10.61
N VAL A 347 -1.81 -15.29 -9.80
CA VAL A 347 -1.16 -13.99 -9.99
C VAL A 347 0.23 -14.20 -10.59
N VAL A 348 0.51 -13.51 -11.69
CA VAL A 348 1.79 -13.59 -12.42
C VAL A 348 2.24 -12.21 -12.87
N GLU A 349 3.54 -12.03 -13.04
CA GLU A 349 4.06 -10.88 -13.78
C GLU A 349 3.79 -11.11 -15.28
N ALA A 350 3.35 -10.07 -15.97
CA ALA A 350 2.94 -10.17 -17.36
C ALA A 350 4.17 -10.30 -18.28
N GLU A 351 4.14 -11.26 -19.18
CA GLU A 351 5.17 -11.46 -20.21
C GLU A 351 4.59 -11.21 -21.61
N GLU A 352 5.46 -10.83 -22.55
CA GLU A 352 5.08 -10.56 -23.94
C GLU A 352 4.34 -11.76 -24.56
N GLY A 353 3.18 -11.50 -25.17
CA GLY A 353 2.42 -12.53 -25.87
C GLY A 353 1.61 -13.47 -24.98
N MET A 354 1.67 -13.34 -23.65
CA MET A 354 0.83 -14.15 -22.75
C MET A 354 -0.65 -14.02 -23.09
N VAL A 355 -1.33 -15.14 -23.30
CA VAL A 355 -2.78 -15.18 -23.53
C VAL A 355 -3.50 -14.88 -22.23
N LEU A 356 -4.45 -13.93 -22.28
CA LEU A 356 -5.28 -13.57 -21.13
C LEU A 356 -6.30 -14.67 -20.82
N ARG A 357 -6.35 -15.07 -19.55
CA ARG A 357 -7.19 -16.18 -19.04
C ARG A 357 -8.05 -15.72 -17.87
N LYS A 358 -9.26 -16.26 -17.79
CA LYS A 358 -10.15 -16.12 -16.62
C LYS A 358 -9.46 -16.67 -15.38
N GLY A 359 -9.71 -16.08 -14.22
CA GLY A 359 -9.09 -16.52 -12.97
C GLY A 359 -7.60 -16.16 -12.82
N THR A 360 -7.05 -15.35 -13.74
CA THR A 360 -5.63 -14.94 -13.73
C THR A 360 -5.50 -13.43 -13.61
N ALA A 361 -4.60 -12.98 -12.72
CA ALA A 361 -4.19 -11.59 -12.58
C ALA A 361 -2.76 -11.38 -13.09
N TYR A 362 -2.59 -10.37 -13.96
CA TYR A 362 -1.33 -10.05 -14.63
C TYR A 362 -0.80 -8.71 -14.11
N ILE A 363 0.34 -8.73 -13.42
CA ILE A 363 1.03 -7.53 -12.93
C ILE A 363 1.95 -7.00 -14.02
N ALA A 364 1.81 -5.73 -14.38
CA ALA A 364 2.70 -5.10 -15.35
C ALA A 364 4.16 -5.09 -14.88
N PRO A 365 5.13 -5.54 -15.70
CA PRO A 365 6.54 -5.50 -15.34
C PRO A 365 7.06 -4.07 -15.31
N GLY A 366 7.86 -3.74 -14.29
CA GLY A 366 8.51 -2.44 -14.17
C GLY A 366 9.43 -2.19 -15.37
N GLY A 367 9.41 -0.97 -15.91
CA GLY A 367 10.22 -0.61 -17.08
C GLY A 367 9.55 -0.84 -18.44
N PHE A 368 8.36 -1.45 -18.49
CA PHE A 368 7.55 -1.59 -19.71
C PHE A 368 6.14 -1.05 -19.49
N HIS A 369 5.49 -0.58 -20.55
CA HIS A 369 4.04 -0.43 -20.54
C HIS A 369 3.38 -1.76 -20.90
N VAL A 370 2.26 -2.07 -20.25
CA VAL A 370 1.37 -3.18 -20.62
C VAL A 370 0.20 -2.63 -21.42
N LYS A 371 -0.05 -3.24 -22.57
CA LYS A 371 -1.22 -3.03 -23.42
C LYS A 371 -1.94 -4.36 -23.64
N VAL A 372 -3.24 -4.31 -23.86
CA VAL A 372 -4.00 -5.46 -24.37
C VAL A 372 -3.95 -5.42 -25.88
N ASN A 373 -3.62 -6.56 -26.48
CA ASN A 373 -3.68 -6.77 -27.91
C ASN A 373 -4.72 -7.86 -28.24
N LYS A 374 -5.31 -7.80 -29.44
CA LYS A 374 -6.19 -8.85 -29.96
C LYS A 374 -5.53 -9.47 -31.19
N THR A 375 -5.23 -10.76 -31.12
CA THR A 375 -4.61 -11.51 -32.22
C THR A 375 -5.62 -11.81 -33.33
N ALA A 376 -5.13 -12.17 -34.51
CA ALA A 376 -5.97 -12.44 -35.69
C ALA A 376 -6.97 -13.60 -35.47
N ASP A 377 -6.62 -14.55 -34.61
CA ASP A 377 -7.49 -15.66 -34.19
C ASP A 377 -8.51 -15.26 -33.09
N GLY A 378 -8.58 -13.98 -32.74
CA GLY A 378 -9.57 -13.43 -31.83
C GLY A 378 -9.21 -13.52 -30.34
N ARG A 379 -8.07 -14.11 -29.98
CA ARG A 379 -7.59 -14.16 -28.59
C ARG A 379 -7.07 -12.80 -28.14
N PHE A 380 -7.11 -12.55 -26.84
CA PHE A 380 -6.49 -11.38 -26.24
C PHE A 380 -5.16 -11.75 -25.57
N THR A 381 -4.13 -10.96 -25.82
CA THR A 381 -2.77 -11.19 -25.31
C THR A 381 -2.19 -9.94 -24.66
N ILE A 382 -1.20 -10.14 -23.80
CA ILE A 382 -0.35 -9.07 -23.28
C ILE A 382 0.57 -8.58 -24.41
N LYS A 383 0.69 -7.25 -24.53
CA LYS A 383 1.70 -6.58 -25.33
C LYS A 383 2.52 -5.66 -24.43
N LEU A 384 3.82 -5.87 -24.40
CA LEU A 384 4.80 -5.05 -23.69
C LEU A 384 5.44 -4.07 -24.68
N THR A 385 5.61 -2.82 -24.23
CA THR A 385 6.27 -1.77 -25.03
C THR A 385 7.21 -0.93 -24.18
N GLU A 386 8.33 -0.53 -24.75
CA GLU A 386 9.30 0.40 -24.15
C GLU A 386 9.09 1.85 -24.60
N GLU A 387 7.84 2.20 -24.97
CA GLU A 387 7.47 3.58 -25.27
C GLU A 387 7.85 4.52 -24.11
N GLU A 388 7.98 5.81 -24.44
CA GLU A 388 8.37 6.84 -23.47
C GLU A 388 7.42 6.88 -22.26
N PRO A 389 7.94 7.14 -21.04
CA PRO A 389 7.12 7.20 -19.84
C PRO A 389 5.95 8.18 -19.97
N VAL A 390 4.75 7.72 -19.64
CA VAL A 390 3.53 8.53 -19.64
C VAL A 390 3.28 9.06 -18.23
N ASN A 391 3.12 10.37 -18.08
CA ASN A 391 3.02 11.05 -16.78
C ASN A 391 4.22 10.74 -15.85
N GLY A 392 5.41 10.45 -16.41
CA GLY A 392 6.60 10.08 -15.65
C GLY A 392 6.63 8.62 -15.16
N HIS A 393 5.70 7.77 -15.62
CA HIS A 393 5.57 6.38 -15.19
C HIS A 393 5.72 5.39 -16.34
N ARG A 394 6.43 4.30 -16.06
CA ARG A 394 6.52 3.10 -16.92
C ARG A 394 6.70 1.86 -16.04
N PRO A 395 5.62 1.11 -15.76
CA PRO A 395 4.31 1.12 -16.41
C PRO A 395 3.43 2.32 -16.04
N SER A 396 2.54 2.70 -16.95
CA SER A 396 1.50 3.71 -16.76
C SER A 396 0.09 3.10 -16.87
N VAL A 397 -0.79 3.53 -15.99
CA VAL A 397 -2.21 3.14 -15.96
C VAL A 397 -2.94 3.72 -17.18
N ASP A 398 -2.64 4.96 -17.58
CA ASP A 398 -3.22 5.57 -18.78
C ASP A 398 -2.94 4.70 -20.01
N THR A 399 -1.71 4.23 -20.20
CA THR A 399 -1.35 3.39 -21.36
C THR A 399 -2.12 2.06 -21.38
N MET A 400 -2.28 1.42 -20.22
CA MET A 400 -3.08 0.19 -20.10
C MET A 400 -4.55 0.47 -20.42
N PHE A 401 -5.15 1.51 -19.85
CA PHE A 401 -6.54 1.86 -20.11
C PHE A 401 -6.78 2.27 -21.56
N GLU A 402 -5.89 3.07 -22.15
CA GLU A 402 -5.98 3.47 -23.56
C GLU A 402 -6.05 2.26 -24.50
N SER A 403 -5.27 1.21 -24.22
CA SER A 403 -5.29 -0.03 -25.02
C SER A 403 -6.65 -0.75 -25.01
N LEU A 404 -7.53 -0.45 -24.06
CA LEU A 404 -8.87 -1.04 -23.96
C LEU A 404 -9.93 -0.29 -24.77
N LEU A 405 -9.64 0.90 -25.30
CA LEU A 405 -10.60 1.72 -26.05
C LEU A 405 -11.19 1.00 -27.27
N PRO A 406 -10.40 0.31 -28.12
CA PRO A 406 -10.92 -0.33 -29.32
C PRO A 406 -11.88 -1.51 -29.05
N TYR A 407 -11.85 -2.08 -27.86
CA TYR A 407 -12.55 -3.33 -27.54
C TYR A 407 -13.93 -3.09 -26.91
N THR A 408 -14.81 -2.39 -27.63
CA THR A 408 -16.16 -2.04 -27.15
C THR A 408 -17.08 -3.23 -26.92
N SER A 409 -16.81 -4.38 -27.57
CA SER A 409 -17.54 -5.63 -27.33
C SER A 409 -17.18 -6.30 -25.99
N LEU A 410 -16.06 -5.92 -25.36
CA LEU A 410 -15.70 -6.40 -24.03
C LEU A 410 -16.42 -5.59 -22.96
N GLN A 411 -17.00 -6.29 -22.00
CA GLN A 411 -17.41 -5.70 -20.74
C GLN A 411 -16.15 -5.38 -19.93
N ARG A 412 -15.87 -4.09 -19.80
CA ARG A 412 -14.63 -3.57 -19.21
C ARG A 412 -14.96 -3.00 -17.84
N HIS A 413 -14.26 -3.46 -16.81
CA HIS A 413 -14.42 -3.01 -15.43
C HIS A 413 -13.10 -2.37 -14.98
N LEU A 414 -13.12 -1.06 -14.72
CA LEU A 414 -11.92 -0.31 -14.37
C LEU A 414 -11.91 -0.01 -12.88
N VAL A 415 -10.75 -0.20 -12.24
CA VAL A 415 -10.55 0.09 -10.82
C VAL A 415 -9.35 1.01 -10.67
N LEU A 416 -9.51 2.12 -9.97
CA LEU A 416 -8.40 3.02 -9.61
C LEU A 416 -8.28 3.08 -8.08
N LEU A 417 -7.16 2.60 -7.55
CA LEU A 417 -6.89 2.54 -6.11
C LEU A 417 -5.97 3.68 -5.67
N THR A 418 -5.66 3.72 -4.38
CA THR A 418 -4.69 4.62 -3.75
C THR A 418 -3.44 4.85 -4.61
N GLY A 419 -3.00 6.11 -4.62
CA GLY A 419 -1.84 6.52 -5.38
C GLY A 419 -1.71 8.02 -5.53
N MET A 420 -0.47 8.48 -5.70
CA MET A 420 -0.16 9.88 -5.98
C MET A 420 -0.41 10.21 -7.47
N GLY A 421 -0.71 11.49 -7.74
CA GLY A 421 -0.86 11.99 -9.11
C GLY A 421 -2.24 11.72 -9.69
N SER A 422 -2.31 11.62 -11.02
CA SER A 422 -3.57 11.52 -11.78
C SER A 422 -3.54 10.43 -12.86
N ASP A 423 -2.51 9.56 -12.86
CA ASP A 423 -2.38 8.55 -13.90
C ASP A 423 -3.58 7.58 -13.89
N GLY A 424 -4.07 7.24 -15.07
CA GLY A 424 -5.28 6.45 -15.27
C GLY A 424 -6.58 7.26 -15.24
N ALA A 425 -6.63 8.43 -14.59
CA ALA A 425 -7.87 9.19 -14.45
C ALA A 425 -8.38 9.73 -15.81
N ARG A 426 -7.47 10.25 -16.64
CA ARG A 426 -7.84 10.76 -17.97
C ARG A 426 -8.34 9.65 -18.89
N MET A 427 -7.65 8.51 -18.94
CA MET A 427 -8.10 7.41 -19.80
C MET A 427 -9.32 6.69 -19.24
N MET A 428 -9.48 6.65 -17.91
CA MET A 428 -10.74 6.22 -17.29
C MET A 428 -11.90 7.12 -17.73
N LYS A 429 -11.72 8.45 -17.82
CA LYS A 429 -12.74 9.37 -18.38
C LYS A 429 -13.08 9.05 -19.84
N LYS A 430 -12.07 8.87 -20.69
CA LYS A 430 -12.31 8.52 -22.11
C LYS A 430 -13.06 7.18 -22.24
N LEU A 431 -12.69 6.16 -21.46
CA LEU A 431 -13.40 4.88 -21.44
C LEU A 431 -14.83 5.04 -20.91
N TYR A 432 -15.03 5.88 -19.88
CA TYR A 432 -16.35 6.20 -19.35
C TYR A 432 -17.27 6.78 -20.42
N GLU A 433 -16.78 7.76 -21.18
CA GLU A 433 -17.50 8.38 -22.30
C GLU A 433 -17.73 7.38 -23.46
N ALA A 434 -16.79 6.47 -23.69
CA ALA A 434 -16.90 5.38 -24.66
C ALA A 434 -17.77 4.20 -24.18
N GLY A 435 -18.52 4.35 -23.08
CA GLY A 435 -19.49 3.34 -22.62
C GLY A 435 -18.88 2.14 -21.90
N VAL A 436 -17.81 2.32 -21.12
CA VAL A 436 -17.27 1.28 -20.23
C VAL A 436 -18.35 0.71 -19.30
N THR A 437 -18.23 -0.55 -18.89
CA THR A 437 -19.26 -1.27 -18.13
C THR A 437 -19.36 -0.80 -16.68
N SER A 438 -18.24 -0.56 -16.01
CA SER A 438 -18.23 0.01 -14.67
C SER A 438 -16.87 0.62 -14.33
N THR A 439 -16.89 1.68 -13.53
CA THR A 439 -15.68 2.33 -13.01
C THR A 439 -15.75 2.40 -11.49
N PHE A 440 -14.68 1.96 -10.84
CA PHE A 440 -14.50 1.93 -9.40
C PHE A 440 -13.34 2.83 -9.02
N ALA A 441 -13.49 3.57 -7.93
CA ALA A 441 -12.40 4.29 -7.31
C ALA A 441 -12.39 4.02 -5.80
N GLU A 442 -11.20 3.85 -5.24
CA GLU A 442 -11.04 3.77 -3.79
C GLU A 442 -11.39 5.11 -3.15
N ASN A 443 -12.18 5.07 -2.07
CA ASN A 443 -12.56 6.27 -1.36
C ASN A 443 -11.40 6.84 -0.53
N GLU A 444 -11.53 8.11 -0.15
CA GLU A 444 -10.50 8.83 0.61
C GLU A 444 -10.20 8.19 1.97
N GLU A 445 -11.20 7.55 2.60
CA GLU A 445 -11.07 7.01 3.96
C GLU A 445 -10.04 5.88 4.03
N THR A 446 -10.02 5.00 3.04
CA THR A 446 -9.11 3.84 3.04
C THR A 446 -7.80 4.08 2.29
N CYS A 447 -7.73 5.14 1.48
CA CYS A 447 -6.52 5.47 0.73
C CYS A 447 -5.34 5.77 1.65
N VAL A 448 -4.17 5.28 1.24
CA VAL A 448 -2.90 5.78 1.79
C VAL A 448 -2.62 7.15 1.21
N VAL A 449 -2.81 7.35 -0.10
CA VAL A 449 -2.71 8.64 -0.79
C VAL A 449 -3.91 8.79 -1.72
N TYR A 450 -4.77 9.78 -1.44
CA TYR A 450 -5.99 10.01 -2.24
C TYR A 450 -5.73 11.05 -3.35
N GLY A 451 -4.87 10.65 -4.31
CA GLY A 451 -4.53 11.42 -5.51
C GLY A 451 -5.20 10.86 -6.78
N MET A 452 -4.78 9.66 -7.21
CA MET A 452 -5.29 9.01 -8.42
C MET A 452 -6.83 8.84 -8.37
N PRO A 453 -7.42 8.27 -7.29
CA PRO A 453 -8.87 8.16 -7.19
C PRO A 453 -9.57 9.53 -7.16
N ARG A 454 -9.00 10.52 -6.46
CA ARG A 454 -9.54 11.89 -6.41
C ARG A 454 -9.64 12.49 -7.81
N SER A 455 -8.58 12.37 -8.60
CA SER A 455 -8.54 12.87 -9.98
C SER A 455 -9.65 12.24 -10.83
N ALA A 456 -9.94 10.95 -10.66
CA ALA A 456 -11.05 10.30 -11.37
C ALA A 456 -12.43 10.80 -10.90
N VAL A 457 -12.59 11.04 -9.59
CA VAL A 457 -13.83 11.60 -9.01
C VAL A 457 -14.07 13.03 -9.52
N GLU A 458 -13.04 13.88 -9.53
CA GLU A 458 -13.11 15.26 -10.04
C GLU A 458 -13.46 15.31 -11.53
N LEU A 459 -13.00 14.33 -12.32
CA LEU A 459 -13.40 14.17 -13.72
C LEU A 459 -14.81 13.60 -13.92
N GLN A 460 -15.51 13.27 -12.83
CA GLN A 460 -16.86 12.69 -12.85
C GLN A 460 -16.94 11.42 -13.70
N CYS A 461 -15.93 10.54 -13.60
CA CYS A 461 -15.87 9.27 -14.34
C CYS A 461 -15.94 8.03 -13.45
N VAL A 462 -16.33 8.19 -12.18
CA VAL A 462 -16.45 7.10 -11.19
C VAL A 462 -17.92 6.76 -10.95
N ARG A 463 -18.33 5.51 -11.19
CA ARG A 463 -19.68 5.00 -10.86
C ARG A 463 -19.78 4.48 -9.43
N HIS A 464 -18.68 3.94 -8.90
CA HIS A 464 -18.62 3.34 -7.59
C HIS A 464 -17.41 3.89 -6.83
N LEU A 465 -17.65 4.86 -5.94
CA LEU A 465 -16.65 5.36 -4.99
C LEU A 465 -16.84 4.61 -3.67
N LEU A 466 -15.93 3.71 -3.32
CA LEU A 466 -16.12 2.73 -2.25
C LEU A 466 -14.90 2.63 -1.34
N PRO A 467 -15.07 2.33 -0.03
CA PRO A 467 -13.97 1.84 0.80
C PRO A 467 -13.30 0.63 0.17
N LEU A 468 -11.99 0.50 0.32
CA LEU A 468 -11.19 -0.60 -0.25
C LEU A 468 -11.79 -1.99 -0.02
N GLN A 469 -12.33 -2.24 1.18
CA GLN A 469 -12.91 -3.53 1.57
C GLN A 469 -14.20 -3.86 0.81
N GLU A 470 -14.90 -2.85 0.30
CA GLU A 470 -16.16 -3.02 -0.43
C GLU A 470 -15.97 -3.13 -1.95
N ILE A 471 -14.77 -2.78 -2.46
CA ILE A 471 -14.47 -2.82 -3.89
C ILE A 471 -14.54 -4.26 -4.42
N ALA A 472 -13.89 -5.23 -3.77
CA ALA A 472 -13.90 -6.62 -4.24
C ALA A 472 -15.32 -7.22 -4.30
N PRO A 473 -16.13 -7.19 -3.22
CA PRO A 473 -17.51 -7.67 -3.26
C PRO A 473 -18.34 -7.04 -4.38
N LYS A 474 -18.23 -5.71 -4.56
CA LYS A 474 -18.96 -5.00 -5.60
C LYS A 474 -18.45 -5.33 -7.01
N LEU A 475 -17.15 -5.48 -7.17
CA LEU A 475 -16.53 -5.86 -8.44
C LEU A 475 -16.95 -7.27 -8.85
N VAL A 476 -16.98 -8.22 -7.92
CA VAL A 476 -17.48 -9.57 -8.17
C VAL A 476 -18.95 -9.54 -8.61
N GLN A 477 -19.79 -8.73 -7.97
CA GLN A 477 -21.19 -8.54 -8.39
C GLN A 477 -21.31 -7.93 -9.81
N ALA A 478 -20.42 -7.01 -10.18
CA ALA A 478 -20.44 -6.41 -11.51
C ALA A 478 -19.93 -7.37 -12.60
N VAL A 479 -19.01 -8.27 -12.23
CA VAL A 479 -18.35 -9.21 -13.14
C VAL A 479 -19.05 -10.56 -13.23
N LYS A 480 -19.77 -11.04 -12.21
CA LYS A 480 -20.60 -12.26 -12.32
C LYS A 480 -21.99 -11.86 -12.82
#